data_AF-A0A6M8ETX8-F1
#
_entry.id   AF-A0A6M8ETX8-F1
#
_cell.length_a   1.000
_cell.length_b   1.000
_cell.length_c   1.000
_cell.angle_alpha   90.00
_cell.angle_beta   90.00
_cell.angle_gamma   90.00
#
_symmetry.space_group_name_H-M   'P 1'
#
loop_
_entity.id
_entity.type
_entity.pdbx_description
1 polymer ?
#
loop_
_entity_poly.entity_id
_entity_poly.type
_entity_poly.pdbx_seq_one_letter_code
_entity_poly.pdbx_strand_id
1 'polypeptide(L)'
;MQFYKKDKDRLVCLLCSYYCKLKENQIGICGVNKNTGDKIECLVYGHISALNIDPIEKKPLYHFLPKSRSLSLGTVGCNFKCSFCQNHGISQEKNIDNSKYHSPIDVVNMALKYKCESISYTYNEPTIFYPYAKDIAIEAKKHGIKSVYVSNGFESSEVIDDMKGLIDAVNIDLKCFSQSYYKSNLGGNLNQVLQNLKHFKKNDIWLEITTLLVPGKNDSKDELEKIAKFIKEELDEFTPWHISSFHPDYKDMHIPHTSIDSLQMAYKIGKEAGLKYVYIGNTSLQNDTICPNCNHTVLKRNRFEVIENNIKNGKCPKCNYKIQGVYPKMKTIRKTGFAGSFYPDNKEEILKYIEEFNRQSTINGTFNTRAIIVPHAGYVYSGLTANLAYFIAKDKKPKRVVVIGPCHSMYYEGASIALYDEYETPLGNITIDKNYSNHLKDKYEFLSFEDNMHLEHSTETQAPFIKHYFPDASIVEIIYGKMSYEGLSLLIDEVLEDEDNLLVISTDLSHFYTQEKANELDNICLNAIAKKDLALFDKGCEACGKLGVKAVIKSAIKKGFDTKVLHYCTSYNKTKDASRVVGYASALIGN
;
A
#
# COMPACT_ATOMS: atom_id res chain seq x y z
N MET A 1 -7.53 10.31 -21.98
CA MET A 1 -8.58 10.28 -23.01
C MET A 1 -9.16 11.67 -23.24
N GLN A 2 -9.59 11.97 -24.47
CA GLN A 2 -10.48 13.10 -24.78
C GLN A 2 -11.94 12.66 -24.59
N PHE A 3 -12.74 13.39 -23.80
CA PHE A 3 -14.10 12.97 -23.40
C PHE A 3 -15.20 13.22 -24.45
N TYR A 4 -14.79 13.50 -25.69
CA TYR A 4 -15.70 13.78 -26.78
C TYR A 4 -15.04 13.48 -28.13
N LYS A 5 -15.86 13.33 -29.17
CA LYS A 5 -15.43 13.36 -30.57
C LYS A 5 -16.25 14.36 -31.37
N LYS A 6 -15.65 14.92 -32.42
CA LYS A 6 -16.35 15.83 -33.34
C LYS A 6 -17.25 15.04 -34.30
N ASP A 7 -18.47 15.51 -34.50
CA ASP A 7 -19.44 15.01 -35.50
C ASP A 7 -20.10 16.22 -36.15
N LYS A 8 -19.54 16.67 -37.28
CA LYS A 8 -19.94 17.89 -38.00
C LYS A 8 -19.91 19.13 -37.09
N ASP A 9 -21.06 19.78 -36.90
CA ASP A 9 -21.31 20.96 -36.05
C ASP A 9 -21.56 20.61 -34.57
N ARG A 10 -21.36 19.33 -34.18
CA ARG A 10 -21.67 18.85 -32.84
C ARG A 10 -20.48 18.15 -32.21
N LEU A 11 -20.52 18.09 -30.87
CA LEU A 11 -19.65 17.21 -30.10
C LEU A 11 -20.47 16.03 -29.59
N VAL A 12 -19.96 14.82 -29.81
CA VAL A 12 -20.49 13.58 -29.23
C VAL A 12 -19.79 13.36 -27.90
N CYS A 13 -20.53 13.47 -26.79
CA CYS A 13 -20.01 13.17 -25.45
C CYS A 13 -19.71 11.68 -25.34
N LEU A 14 -18.49 11.33 -24.90
CA LEU A 14 -18.02 9.95 -24.76
C LEU A 14 -18.01 9.46 -23.31
N LEU A 15 -18.67 10.15 -22.37
CA LEU A 15 -18.65 9.73 -20.96
C LEU A 15 -19.53 8.50 -20.70
N CYS A 16 -20.70 8.43 -21.32
CA CYS A 16 -21.65 7.34 -21.11
C CYS A 16 -22.23 6.84 -22.42
N SER A 17 -22.86 5.67 -22.37
CA SER A 17 -23.43 4.98 -23.53
C SER A 17 -24.64 5.65 -24.18
N TYR A 18 -25.05 6.84 -23.71
CA TYR A 18 -25.99 7.68 -24.45
C TYR A 18 -25.38 8.34 -25.69
N TYR A 19 -24.06 8.58 -25.69
CA TYR A 19 -23.36 9.29 -26.76
C TYR A 19 -24.08 10.57 -27.20
N CYS A 20 -24.46 11.43 -26.26
CA CYS A 20 -25.24 12.64 -26.55
C CYS A 20 -24.54 13.50 -27.63
N LYS A 21 -25.26 13.79 -28.72
CA LYS A 21 -24.80 14.68 -29.80
C LYS A 21 -25.21 16.11 -29.53
N LEU A 22 -24.31 16.87 -28.91
CA LEU A 22 -24.59 18.19 -28.36
C LEU A 22 -24.19 19.29 -29.32
N LYS A 23 -25.12 20.21 -29.59
CA LYS A 23 -24.79 21.52 -30.20
C LYS A 23 -24.01 22.38 -29.20
N GLU A 24 -23.34 23.41 -29.68
CA GLU A 24 -22.70 24.40 -28.79
C GLU A 24 -23.71 24.95 -27.77
N ASN A 25 -23.26 25.12 -26.54
CA ASN A 25 -24.05 25.47 -25.35
C ASN A 25 -25.09 24.45 -24.87
N GLN A 26 -25.27 23.32 -25.56
CA GLN A 26 -26.20 22.28 -25.11
C GLN A 26 -25.59 21.42 -23.99
N ILE A 27 -26.44 21.05 -23.02
CA ILE A 27 -26.10 20.15 -21.92
C ILE A 27 -26.65 18.75 -22.20
N GLY A 28 -25.86 17.73 -21.86
CA GLY A 28 -26.24 16.32 -21.94
C GLY A 28 -27.44 15.95 -21.06
N ILE A 29 -27.99 14.76 -21.29
CA ILE A 29 -29.16 14.26 -20.55
C ILE A 29 -28.93 14.20 -19.03
N CYS A 30 -27.68 14.01 -18.61
CA CYS A 30 -27.27 14.00 -17.21
C CYS A 30 -27.38 15.35 -16.51
N GLY A 31 -27.53 16.45 -17.25
CA GLY A 31 -27.66 17.80 -16.70
C GLY A 31 -26.35 18.49 -16.35
N VAL A 32 -25.19 17.84 -16.48
CA VAL A 32 -23.91 18.37 -15.95
C VAL A 32 -22.75 18.40 -16.95
N ASN A 33 -22.93 17.91 -18.17
CA ASN A 33 -21.89 17.92 -19.21
C ASN A 33 -22.31 18.83 -20.37
N LYS A 34 -21.61 19.96 -20.55
CA LYS A 34 -21.96 21.01 -21.50
C LYS A 34 -20.98 21.03 -22.67
N ASN A 35 -21.48 21.19 -23.89
CA ASN A 35 -20.64 21.54 -25.03
C ASN A 35 -20.32 23.04 -25.01
N THR A 36 -19.05 23.41 -24.86
CA THR A 36 -18.54 24.80 -24.87
C THR A 36 -18.08 25.29 -26.24
N GLY A 37 -18.26 24.47 -27.29
CA GLY A 37 -17.82 24.73 -28.66
C GLY A 37 -16.50 24.02 -28.98
N ASP A 38 -15.57 24.02 -28.04
CA ASP A 38 -14.25 23.40 -28.16
C ASP A 38 -14.14 22.06 -27.43
N LYS A 39 -14.88 21.86 -26.33
CA LYS A 39 -14.87 20.64 -25.49
C LYS A 39 -16.25 20.31 -24.91
N ILE A 40 -16.34 19.10 -24.33
CA ILE A 40 -17.39 18.78 -23.36
C ILE A 40 -16.85 19.06 -21.96
N GLU A 41 -17.43 20.06 -21.29
CA GLU A 41 -17.07 20.50 -19.95
C GLU A 41 -17.95 19.82 -18.89
N CYS A 42 -17.31 19.25 -17.87
CA CYS A 42 -17.96 18.72 -16.68
C CYS A 42 -18.23 19.87 -15.70
N LEU A 43 -19.47 20.35 -15.63
CA LEU A 43 -19.86 21.50 -14.82
C LEU A 43 -19.80 21.23 -13.31
N VAL A 44 -19.81 19.97 -12.90
CA VAL A 44 -19.74 19.56 -11.48
C VAL A 44 -18.32 19.21 -11.03
N TYR A 45 -17.30 19.49 -11.85
CA TYR A 45 -15.90 19.24 -11.50
C TYR A 45 -15.54 20.01 -10.22
N GLY A 46 -15.16 19.29 -9.15
CA GLY A 46 -14.84 19.89 -7.84
C GLY A 46 -16.04 20.29 -6.98
N HIS A 47 -17.27 20.15 -7.48
CA HIS A 47 -18.51 20.54 -6.78
C HIS A 47 -19.26 19.31 -6.26
N ILE A 48 -18.88 18.87 -5.06
CA ILE A 48 -19.41 17.67 -4.40
C ILE A 48 -20.74 18.00 -3.70
N SER A 49 -21.76 17.18 -3.93
CA SER A 49 -23.10 17.34 -3.32
C SER A 49 -23.33 16.42 -2.13
N ALA A 50 -22.59 15.31 -2.06
CA ALA A 50 -22.62 14.38 -0.93
C ALA A 50 -21.22 13.85 -0.66
N LEU A 51 -20.80 13.88 0.61
CA LEU A 51 -19.50 13.39 1.06
C LEU A 51 -19.66 12.67 2.40
N ASN A 52 -19.29 11.38 2.47
CA ASN A 52 -19.33 10.61 3.72
C ASN A 52 -18.14 9.66 3.81
N ILE A 53 -17.88 9.14 5.01
CA ILE A 53 -16.95 8.03 5.20
C ILE A 53 -17.77 6.82 5.61
N ASP A 54 -17.80 5.81 4.76
CA ASP A 54 -18.59 4.60 4.93
C ASP A 54 -17.66 3.37 4.95
N PRO A 55 -18.04 2.27 5.60
CA PRO A 55 -17.39 0.98 5.38
C PRO A 55 -17.58 0.53 3.93
N ILE A 56 -16.59 -0.17 3.36
CA ILE A 56 -16.66 -0.64 1.96
C ILE A 56 -17.85 -1.59 1.72
N GLU A 57 -18.29 -2.28 2.77
CA GLU A 57 -19.49 -3.14 2.75
C GLU A 57 -20.77 -2.37 2.39
N LYS A 58 -20.83 -1.06 2.63
CA LYS A 58 -21.98 -0.23 2.22
C LYS A 58 -21.98 0.08 0.72
N LYS A 59 -20.89 -0.21 0.00
CA LYS A 59 -20.75 -0.07 -1.48
C LYS A 59 -20.96 -1.40 -2.21
N PRO A 60 -21.80 -2.28 -1.63
CA PRO A 60 -21.79 -3.75 -1.79
C PRO A 60 -20.51 -4.33 -2.42
N LEU A 61 -19.37 -4.11 -1.77
CA LEU A 61 -18.07 -4.62 -2.21
C LEU A 61 -17.48 -5.54 -1.14
N TYR A 62 -18.09 -6.71 -0.95
CA TYR A 62 -17.75 -7.62 0.16
C TYR A 62 -16.44 -8.36 -0.06
N HIS A 63 -15.97 -8.42 -1.30
CA HIS A 63 -14.74 -9.09 -1.67
C HIS A 63 -13.66 -8.10 -2.10
N PHE A 64 -13.85 -6.80 -1.84
CA PHE A 64 -12.86 -5.77 -2.08
C PHE A 64 -12.54 -5.01 -0.79
N LEU A 65 -11.33 -5.18 -0.29
CA LEU A 65 -10.81 -4.58 0.93
C LEU A 65 -11.77 -4.70 2.14
N PRO A 66 -12.31 -5.89 2.46
CA PRO A 66 -13.29 -6.02 3.55
C PRO A 66 -12.77 -5.44 4.87
N LYS A 67 -13.66 -4.81 5.65
CA LYS A 67 -13.39 -4.03 6.89
C LYS A 67 -12.81 -2.62 6.67
N SER A 68 -12.36 -2.29 5.46
CA SER A 68 -11.76 -0.98 5.17
C SER A 68 -12.79 0.15 5.15
N ARG A 69 -12.28 1.40 5.24
CA ARG A 69 -13.09 2.61 5.11
C ARG A 69 -12.92 3.21 3.71
N SER A 70 -14.01 3.78 3.20
CA SER A 70 -14.02 4.47 1.92
C SER A 70 -14.55 5.90 2.05
N LEU A 71 -13.79 6.87 1.54
CA LEU A 71 -14.30 8.24 1.37
C LEU A 71 -15.24 8.24 0.17
N SER A 72 -16.52 8.43 0.42
CA SER A 72 -17.59 8.31 -0.56
C SER A 72 -18.06 9.68 -0.99
N LEU A 73 -18.10 9.93 -2.31
CA LEU A 73 -18.53 11.21 -2.86
C LEU A 73 -19.48 11.05 -4.05
N GLY A 74 -20.36 12.03 -4.23
CA GLY A 74 -21.27 12.14 -5.37
C GLY A 74 -21.58 13.60 -5.69
N THR A 75 -22.11 13.83 -6.88
CA THR A 75 -22.48 15.17 -7.40
C THR A 75 -23.99 15.25 -7.64
N VAL A 76 -24.45 16.40 -8.14
CA VAL A 76 -25.77 16.46 -8.78
C VAL A 76 -25.76 15.81 -10.17
N GLY A 77 -26.94 15.47 -10.67
CA GLY A 77 -27.17 14.89 -11.99
C GLY A 77 -27.05 13.36 -12.01
N CYS A 78 -27.66 12.74 -13.01
CA CYS A 78 -27.58 11.30 -13.28
C CYS A 78 -28.03 11.05 -14.72
N ASN A 79 -27.46 10.04 -15.37
CA ASN A 79 -27.88 9.68 -16.72
C ASN A 79 -29.15 8.80 -16.73
N PHE A 80 -29.55 8.19 -15.60
CA PHE A 80 -30.79 7.42 -15.43
C PHE A 80 -31.86 8.21 -14.66
N LYS A 81 -33.13 7.76 -14.78
CA LYS A 81 -34.33 8.40 -14.21
C LYS A 81 -35.19 7.45 -13.39
N CYS A 82 -34.58 6.56 -12.62
CA CYS A 82 -35.28 5.53 -11.84
C CYS A 82 -36.36 6.16 -10.93
N SER A 83 -37.59 5.66 -11.02
CA SER A 83 -38.74 6.13 -10.22
C SER A 83 -38.60 5.81 -8.73
N PHE A 84 -37.76 4.83 -8.39
CA PHE A 84 -37.44 4.37 -7.04
C PHE A 84 -36.10 4.91 -6.50
N CYS A 85 -35.54 5.98 -7.09
CA CYS A 85 -34.21 6.45 -6.72
C CYS A 85 -34.15 6.99 -5.27
N GLN A 86 -33.38 6.31 -4.42
CA GLN A 86 -33.15 6.71 -3.02
C GLN A 86 -32.43 8.07 -2.92
N ASN A 87 -31.53 8.36 -3.86
CA ASN A 87 -30.78 9.61 -3.94
C ASN A 87 -31.39 10.57 -4.97
N HIS A 88 -32.72 10.58 -5.16
CA HIS A 88 -33.38 11.43 -6.15
C HIS A 88 -33.08 12.93 -5.94
N GLY A 89 -32.90 13.37 -4.68
CA GLY A 89 -32.58 14.76 -4.33
C GLY A 89 -31.26 15.29 -4.89
N ILE A 90 -30.31 14.43 -5.25
CA ILE A 90 -29.08 14.85 -5.96
C ILE A 90 -29.05 14.32 -7.40
N SER A 91 -29.52 13.09 -7.64
CA SER A 91 -29.42 12.46 -8.97
C SER A 91 -30.37 13.09 -10.00
N GLN A 92 -31.49 13.67 -9.56
CA GLN A 92 -32.46 14.34 -10.42
C GLN A 92 -32.33 15.87 -10.37
N GLU A 93 -31.42 16.38 -9.54
CA GLU A 93 -31.08 17.80 -9.44
C GLU A 93 -30.12 18.22 -10.56
N LYS A 94 -30.26 19.47 -11.00
CA LYS A 94 -29.41 20.10 -12.03
C LYS A 94 -28.79 21.41 -11.57
N ASN A 95 -29.25 21.97 -10.45
CA ASN A 95 -28.65 23.12 -9.82
C ASN A 95 -27.35 22.71 -9.14
N ILE A 96 -26.25 23.34 -9.57
CA ILE A 96 -24.91 23.05 -9.05
C ILE A 96 -24.60 24.07 -7.95
N ASP A 97 -24.32 23.58 -6.75
CA ASP A 97 -23.80 24.41 -5.67
C ASP A 97 -22.32 24.69 -5.89
N ASN A 98 -22.02 25.92 -6.32
CA ASN A 98 -20.66 26.37 -6.57
C ASN A 98 -20.02 27.09 -5.36
N SER A 99 -20.67 27.05 -4.18
CA SER A 99 -20.17 27.74 -2.97
C SER A 99 -18.90 27.11 -2.41
N LYS A 100 -18.65 25.83 -2.72
CA LYS A 100 -17.46 25.10 -2.31
C LYS A 100 -16.84 24.39 -3.50
N TYR A 101 -15.52 24.42 -3.54
CA TYR A 101 -14.71 23.70 -4.50
C TYR A 101 -13.74 22.81 -3.75
N HIS A 102 -13.64 21.55 -4.18
CA HIS A 102 -12.67 20.58 -3.70
C HIS A 102 -11.79 20.17 -4.87
N SER A 103 -10.49 20.43 -4.78
CA SER A 103 -9.55 19.91 -5.77
C SER A 103 -9.37 18.40 -5.59
N PRO A 104 -8.85 17.67 -6.61
CA PRO A 104 -8.48 16.27 -6.45
C PRO A 104 -7.58 16.00 -5.24
N ILE A 105 -6.60 16.89 -5.01
CA ILE A 105 -5.67 16.82 -3.88
C ILE A 105 -6.41 16.99 -2.55
N ASP A 106 -7.40 17.87 -2.46
CA ASP A 106 -8.21 18.03 -1.24
C ASP A 106 -8.96 16.74 -0.90
N VAL A 107 -9.54 16.07 -1.90
CA VAL A 107 -10.23 14.78 -1.71
C VAL A 107 -9.27 13.71 -1.20
N VAL A 108 -8.08 13.62 -1.79
CA VAL A 108 -7.05 12.65 -1.37
C VAL A 108 -6.53 12.95 0.04
N ASN A 109 -6.29 14.23 0.36
CA ASN A 109 -5.91 14.66 1.70
C ASN A 109 -6.98 14.34 2.74
N MET A 110 -8.27 14.45 2.40
CA MET A 110 -9.36 14.00 3.26
C MET A 110 -9.30 12.48 3.47
N ALA A 111 -9.13 11.68 2.41
CA ALA A 111 -9.02 10.23 2.52
C ALA A 111 -7.84 9.81 3.40
N LEU A 112 -6.66 10.45 3.24
CA LEU A 112 -5.49 10.24 4.08
C LEU A 112 -5.76 10.60 5.54
N LYS A 113 -6.31 11.80 5.79
CA LYS A 113 -6.64 12.29 7.14
C LYS A 113 -7.55 11.32 7.89
N TYR A 114 -8.53 10.75 7.19
CA TYR A 114 -9.50 9.82 7.78
C TYR A 114 -9.11 8.35 7.67
N LYS A 115 -7.90 8.05 7.18
CA LYS A 115 -7.35 6.69 7.02
C LYS A 115 -8.29 5.80 6.19
N CYS A 116 -8.76 6.32 5.07
CA CYS A 116 -9.54 5.54 4.12
C CYS A 116 -8.59 4.81 3.17
N GLU A 117 -8.78 3.50 3.01
CA GLU A 117 -8.04 2.69 2.05
C GLU A 117 -8.55 2.87 0.61
N SER A 118 -9.74 3.47 0.45
CA SER A 118 -10.33 3.75 -0.86
C SER A 118 -11.13 5.05 -0.92
N ILE A 119 -11.40 5.52 -2.14
CA ILE A 119 -12.34 6.58 -2.47
C ILE A 119 -13.43 5.98 -3.38
N SER A 120 -14.69 6.16 -3.01
CA SER A 120 -15.86 5.66 -3.73
C SER A 120 -16.62 6.78 -4.43
N TYR A 121 -16.77 6.69 -5.74
CA TYR A 121 -17.60 7.57 -6.55
C TYR A 121 -19.00 6.94 -6.67
N THR A 122 -20.00 7.56 -6.05
CA THR A 122 -21.29 6.91 -5.72
C THR A 122 -22.44 7.92 -5.55
N TYR A 123 -23.54 7.48 -4.93
CA TYR A 123 -24.83 8.14 -4.68
C TYR A 123 -25.66 8.44 -5.93
N ASN A 124 -25.07 9.05 -6.95
CA ASN A 124 -25.65 9.24 -8.26
C ASN A 124 -24.93 8.35 -9.29
N GLU A 125 -24.59 8.86 -10.48
CA GLU A 125 -23.90 8.08 -11.50
C GLU A 125 -22.49 8.64 -11.74
N PRO A 126 -21.42 7.94 -11.33
CA PRO A 126 -20.07 8.46 -11.38
C PRO A 126 -19.48 8.65 -12.79
N THR A 127 -20.00 7.99 -13.82
CA THR A 127 -19.51 8.20 -15.18
C THR A 127 -19.73 9.63 -15.69
N ILE A 128 -20.77 10.31 -15.22
CA ILE A 128 -21.08 11.69 -15.67
C ILE A 128 -20.05 12.70 -15.16
N PHE A 129 -19.32 12.38 -14.10
CA PHE A 129 -18.24 13.22 -13.55
C PHE A 129 -16.89 12.51 -13.60
N TYR A 130 -16.74 11.51 -14.49
CA TYR A 130 -15.49 10.77 -14.70
C TYR A 130 -14.24 11.66 -14.88
N PRO A 131 -14.29 12.84 -15.55
CA PRO A 131 -13.11 13.72 -15.61
C PRO A 131 -12.56 14.09 -14.22
N TYR A 132 -13.45 14.38 -13.26
CA TYR A 132 -13.06 14.72 -11.89
C TYR A 132 -12.63 13.48 -11.09
N ALA A 133 -13.40 12.39 -11.19
CA ALA A 133 -13.06 11.13 -10.53
C ALA A 133 -11.73 10.55 -11.02
N LYS A 134 -11.40 10.72 -12.31
CA LYS A 134 -10.12 10.31 -12.89
C LYS A 134 -8.96 11.06 -12.26
N ASP A 135 -9.06 12.38 -12.15
CA ASP A 135 -7.98 13.19 -11.57
C ASP A 135 -7.79 12.88 -10.08
N ILE A 136 -8.89 12.61 -9.34
CA ILE A 136 -8.81 12.08 -7.97
C ILE A 136 -8.11 10.71 -7.95
N ALA A 137 -8.48 9.80 -8.85
CA ALA A 137 -7.90 8.44 -8.89
C ALA A 137 -6.39 8.45 -9.20
N ILE A 138 -5.95 9.33 -10.12
CA ILE A 138 -4.54 9.52 -10.44
C ILE A 138 -3.78 10.02 -9.20
N GLU A 139 -4.34 10.96 -8.46
CA GLU A 139 -3.72 11.49 -7.24
C GLU A 139 -3.71 10.44 -6.12
N ALA A 140 -4.83 9.75 -5.89
CA ALA A 140 -4.99 8.74 -4.85
C ALA A 140 -3.97 7.60 -4.99
N LYS A 141 -3.67 7.22 -6.24
CA LYS A 141 -2.71 6.16 -6.55
C LYS A 141 -1.29 6.48 -6.07
N LYS A 142 -0.89 7.76 -6.04
CA LYS A 142 0.42 8.19 -5.50
C LYS A 142 0.59 7.84 -4.01
N HIS A 143 -0.53 7.67 -3.31
CA HIS A 143 -0.58 7.35 -1.89
C HIS A 143 -1.07 5.92 -1.60
N GLY A 144 -1.23 5.09 -2.64
CA GLY A 144 -1.72 3.72 -2.48
C GLY A 144 -3.21 3.61 -2.11
N ILE A 145 -3.97 4.71 -2.21
CA ILE A 145 -5.42 4.72 -1.98
C ILE A 145 -6.13 4.20 -3.24
N LYS A 146 -7.08 3.28 -3.04
CA LYS A 146 -7.82 2.63 -4.11
C LYS A 146 -9.01 3.45 -4.60
N SER A 147 -9.38 3.31 -5.87
CA SER A 147 -10.54 4.00 -6.45
C SER A 147 -11.66 3.04 -6.81
N VAL A 148 -12.89 3.40 -6.44
CA VAL A 148 -14.06 2.53 -6.48
C VAL A 148 -15.25 3.22 -7.15
N TYR A 149 -15.95 2.53 -8.04
CA TYR A 149 -17.19 3.00 -8.66
C TYR A 149 -18.39 2.24 -8.11
N VAL A 150 -19.47 2.94 -7.78
CA VAL A 150 -20.80 2.35 -7.59
C VAL A 150 -21.71 2.97 -8.64
N SER A 151 -22.07 2.19 -9.65
CA SER A 151 -22.56 2.70 -10.93
C SER A 151 -23.75 1.90 -11.46
N ASN A 152 -24.56 2.53 -12.31
CA ASN A 152 -25.60 1.85 -13.07
C ASN A 152 -25.09 1.06 -14.29
N GLY A 153 -23.78 1.06 -14.54
CA GLY A 153 -23.14 0.27 -15.58
C GLY A 153 -23.30 0.83 -17.00
N PHE A 154 -23.70 2.10 -17.14
CA PHE A 154 -23.97 2.74 -18.43
C PHE A 154 -22.81 3.63 -18.93
N GLU A 155 -21.60 3.37 -18.46
CA GLU A 155 -20.35 3.92 -19.01
C GLU A 155 -20.24 3.69 -20.52
N SER A 156 -19.48 4.52 -21.21
CA SER A 156 -19.05 4.21 -22.58
C SER A 156 -17.91 3.19 -22.57
N SER A 157 -17.67 2.54 -23.70
CA SER A 157 -16.53 1.64 -23.85
C SER A 157 -15.20 2.39 -23.69
N GLU A 158 -15.12 3.63 -24.18
CA GLU A 158 -13.92 4.46 -24.06
C GLU A 158 -13.59 4.79 -22.60
N VAL A 159 -14.60 5.05 -21.76
CA VAL A 159 -14.39 5.29 -20.33
C VAL A 159 -13.94 4.01 -19.63
N ILE A 160 -14.56 2.86 -19.90
CA ILE A 160 -14.15 1.58 -19.30
C ILE A 160 -12.69 1.22 -19.67
N ASP A 161 -12.26 1.56 -20.89
CA ASP A 161 -10.86 1.39 -21.32
C ASP A 161 -9.91 2.35 -20.60
N ASP A 162 -10.28 3.62 -20.44
CA ASP A 162 -9.46 4.62 -19.72
C ASP A 162 -9.42 4.35 -18.20
N MET A 163 -10.38 3.60 -17.64
CA MET A 163 -10.38 3.15 -16.24
C MET A 163 -9.29 2.11 -15.92
N LYS A 164 -8.75 1.41 -16.91
CA LYS A 164 -7.81 0.30 -16.69
C LYS A 164 -6.58 0.77 -15.91
N GLY A 165 -6.35 0.17 -14.75
CA GLY A 165 -5.25 0.51 -13.85
C GLY A 165 -5.43 1.82 -13.07
N LEU A 166 -6.59 2.48 -13.18
CA LEU A 166 -6.98 3.65 -12.39
C LEU A 166 -8.12 3.35 -11.42
N ILE A 167 -9.16 2.64 -11.87
CA ILE A 167 -10.27 2.19 -11.02
C ILE A 167 -10.01 0.73 -10.64
N ASP A 168 -10.02 0.45 -9.34
CA ASP A 168 -9.66 -0.86 -8.79
C ASP A 168 -10.87 -1.79 -8.64
N ALA A 169 -12.06 -1.22 -8.37
CA ALA A 169 -13.29 -1.99 -8.26
C ALA A 169 -14.52 -1.22 -8.71
N VAL A 170 -15.51 -1.96 -9.20
CA VAL A 170 -16.85 -1.48 -9.51
C VAL A 170 -17.89 -2.36 -8.83
N ASN A 171 -18.92 -1.74 -8.26
CA ASN A 171 -20.20 -2.38 -8.00
C ASN A 171 -21.20 -1.86 -9.02
N ILE A 172 -21.75 -2.76 -9.84
CA ILE A 172 -22.68 -2.39 -10.90
C ILE A 172 -24.09 -2.82 -10.54
N ASP A 173 -25.01 -1.85 -10.55
CA ASP A 173 -26.44 -2.06 -10.41
C ASP A 173 -27.04 -2.69 -11.68
N LEU A 174 -27.17 -4.02 -11.71
CA LEU A 174 -27.99 -4.72 -12.71
C LEU A 174 -29.45 -4.68 -12.26
N LYS A 175 -30.15 -3.61 -12.64
CA LYS A 175 -31.45 -3.23 -12.05
C LYS A 175 -32.62 -4.13 -12.42
N CYS A 176 -32.58 -4.80 -13.56
CA CYS A 176 -33.59 -5.78 -14.00
C CYS A 176 -33.04 -6.60 -15.18
N PHE A 177 -33.77 -7.63 -15.63
CA PHE A 177 -33.45 -8.36 -16.87
C PHE A 177 -34.51 -8.13 -17.97
N SER A 178 -35.04 -6.91 -18.04
CA SER A 178 -36.06 -6.50 -19.01
C SER A 178 -35.62 -5.30 -19.85
N GLN A 179 -35.39 -5.53 -21.15
CA GLN A 179 -35.01 -4.46 -22.09
C GLN A 179 -36.06 -3.35 -22.18
N SER A 180 -37.36 -3.70 -22.13
CA SER A 180 -38.45 -2.72 -22.19
C SER A 180 -38.48 -1.85 -20.94
N TYR A 181 -38.23 -2.43 -19.76
CA TYR A 181 -38.16 -1.67 -18.51
C TYR A 181 -36.97 -0.71 -18.47
N TYR A 182 -35.79 -1.12 -18.94
CA TYR A 182 -34.65 -0.22 -19.08
C TYR A 182 -35.00 1.00 -19.94
N LYS A 183 -35.59 0.77 -21.12
CA LYS A 183 -35.91 1.84 -22.06
C LYS A 183 -37.00 2.78 -21.53
N SER A 184 -38.08 2.22 -20.98
CA SER A 184 -39.28 2.99 -20.63
C SER A 184 -39.25 3.61 -19.24
N ASN A 185 -38.56 2.98 -18.27
CA ASN A 185 -38.62 3.37 -16.86
C ASN A 185 -37.29 3.86 -16.29
N LEU A 186 -36.16 3.33 -16.76
CA LEU A 186 -34.83 3.72 -16.27
C LEU A 186 -34.18 4.77 -17.18
N GLY A 187 -34.51 4.74 -18.47
CA GLY A 187 -33.91 5.55 -19.53
C GLY A 187 -32.72 4.87 -20.23
N GLY A 188 -32.24 3.72 -19.74
CA GLY A 188 -31.04 3.05 -20.22
C GLY A 188 -31.28 1.94 -21.25
N ASN A 189 -30.28 1.07 -21.42
CA ASN A 189 -30.33 -0.09 -22.31
C ASN A 189 -29.68 -1.30 -21.63
N LEU A 190 -30.46 -2.37 -21.38
CA LEU A 190 -29.98 -3.59 -20.70
C LEU A 190 -28.80 -4.21 -21.44
N ASN A 191 -28.90 -4.42 -22.74
CA ASN A 191 -27.84 -5.06 -23.52
C ASN A 191 -26.51 -4.33 -23.36
N GLN A 192 -26.52 -2.99 -23.30
CA GLN A 192 -25.30 -2.23 -23.10
C GLN A 192 -24.71 -2.44 -21.70
N VAL A 193 -25.54 -2.46 -20.64
CA VAL A 193 -25.09 -2.78 -19.28
C VAL A 193 -24.47 -4.18 -19.23
N LEU A 194 -25.12 -5.17 -19.86
CA LEU A 194 -24.59 -6.53 -19.95
C LEU A 194 -23.24 -6.60 -20.69
N GLN A 195 -23.06 -5.84 -21.77
CA GLN A 195 -21.76 -5.76 -22.46
C GLN A 195 -20.70 -5.08 -21.58
N ASN A 196 -21.08 -4.01 -20.88
CA ASN A 196 -20.16 -3.29 -20.00
C ASN A 196 -19.68 -4.16 -18.82
N LEU A 197 -20.55 -4.99 -18.23
CA LEU A 197 -20.16 -5.96 -17.20
C LEU A 197 -19.03 -6.89 -17.69
N LYS A 198 -19.11 -7.39 -18.92
CA LYS A 198 -18.04 -8.19 -19.54
C LYS A 198 -16.79 -7.36 -19.80
N HIS A 199 -16.96 -6.10 -20.20
CA HIS A 199 -15.86 -5.17 -20.48
C HIS A 199 -15.05 -4.84 -19.21
N PHE A 200 -15.71 -4.59 -18.07
CA PHE A 200 -15.03 -4.40 -16.78
C PHE A 200 -14.15 -5.59 -16.41
N LYS A 201 -14.67 -6.83 -16.54
CA LYS A 201 -13.90 -8.07 -16.32
C LYS A 201 -12.69 -8.17 -17.25
N LYS A 202 -12.89 -7.88 -18.55
CA LYS A 202 -11.80 -7.89 -19.55
C LYS A 202 -10.68 -6.91 -19.21
N ASN A 203 -10.99 -5.81 -18.52
CA ASN A 203 -10.03 -4.79 -18.11
C ASN A 203 -9.42 -5.03 -16.71
N ASP A 204 -9.61 -6.22 -16.14
CA ASP A 204 -9.08 -6.63 -14.82
C ASP A 204 -9.56 -5.71 -13.67
N ILE A 205 -10.75 -5.12 -13.81
CA ILE A 205 -11.37 -4.32 -12.75
C ILE A 205 -12.21 -5.26 -11.89
N TRP A 206 -12.04 -5.22 -10.56
CA TRP A 206 -12.81 -6.07 -9.66
C TRP A 206 -14.30 -5.73 -9.75
N LEU A 207 -15.14 -6.71 -10.05
CA LEU A 207 -16.57 -6.50 -10.32
C LEU A 207 -17.43 -7.27 -9.32
N GLU A 208 -18.33 -6.55 -8.67
CA GLU A 208 -19.47 -7.10 -7.94
C GLU A 208 -20.77 -6.53 -8.50
N ILE A 209 -21.88 -7.27 -8.40
CA ILE A 209 -23.16 -6.87 -9.00
C ILE A 209 -24.19 -6.72 -7.91
N THR A 210 -24.99 -5.65 -7.98
CA THR A 210 -26.14 -5.44 -7.08
C THR A 210 -27.44 -5.43 -7.88
N THR A 211 -28.46 -6.08 -7.34
CA THR A 211 -29.85 -5.97 -7.83
C THR A 211 -30.75 -5.58 -6.66
N LEU A 212 -31.32 -4.38 -6.74
CA LEU A 212 -32.37 -3.92 -5.82
C LEU A 212 -33.69 -4.57 -6.23
N LEU A 213 -34.31 -5.38 -5.38
CA LEU A 213 -35.58 -6.05 -5.69
C LEU A 213 -36.76 -5.13 -5.38
N VAL A 214 -37.39 -4.57 -6.40
CA VAL A 214 -38.59 -3.74 -6.30
C VAL A 214 -39.84 -4.60 -6.54
N PRO A 215 -40.71 -4.78 -5.53
CA PRO A 215 -41.88 -5.65 -5.63
C PRO A 215 -42.79 -5.36 -6.82
N GLY A 216 -43.13 -6.41 -7.57
CA GLY A 216 -43.98 -6.34 -8.76
C GLY A 216 -43.33 -5.69 -9.99
N LYS A 217 -42.03 -5.38 -9.93
CA LYS A 217 -41.29 -4.78 -11.06
C LYS A 217 -40.19 -5.70 -11.59
N ASN A 218 -39.33 -6.23 -10.71
CA ASN A 218 -38.15 -7.01 -11.10
C ASN A 218 -37.89 -8.24 -10.20
N ASP A 219 -38.83 -8.58 -9.32
CA ASP A 219 -38.69 -9.63 -8.31
C ASP A 219 -39.33 -10.98 -8.72
N SER A 220 -39.67 -11.13 -9.99
CA SER A 220 -40.19 -12.40 -10.51
C SER A 220 -39.10 -13.47 -10.59
N LYS A 221 -39.49 -14.74 -10.37
CA LYS A 221 -38.56 -15.88 -10.45
C LYS A 221 -37.81 -15.94 -11.78
N ASP A 222 -38.51 -15.82 -12.91
CA ASP A 222 -37.92 -15.87 -14.27
C ASP A 222 -36.88 -14.76 -14.47
N GLU A 223 -37.15 -13.56 -13.95
CA GLU A 223 -36.21 -12.46 -14.06
C GLU A 223 -34.92 -12.70 -13.25
N LEU A 224 -35.06 -13.18 -12.02
CA LEU A 224 -33.94 -13.49 -11.14
C LEU A 224 -33.11 -14.67 -11.68
N GLU A 225 -33.74 -15.68 -12.25
CA GLU A 225 -33.07 -16.80 -12.92
C GLU A 225 -32.23 -16.30 -14.10
N LYS A 226 -32.74 -15.37 -14.90
CA LYS A 226 -31.99 -14.76 -16.01
C LYS A 226 -30.79 -13.95 -15.53
N ILE A 227 -30.93 -13.18 -14.45
CA ILE A 227 -29.81 -12.45 -13.83
C ILE A 227 -28.75 -13.44 -13.36
N ALA A 228 -29.13 -14.43 -12.53
CA ALA A 228 -28.19 -15.40 -11.97
C ALA A 228 -27.48 -16.20 -13.06
N LYS A 229 -28.21 -16.64 -14.09
CA LYS A 229 -27.66 -17.33 -15.26
C LYS A 229 -26.65 -16.48 -16.01
N PHE A 230 -26.97 -15.22 -16.29
CA PHE A 230 -26.05 -14.29 -16.94
C PHE A 230 -24.75 -14.13 -16.14
N ILE A 231 -24.84 -13.89 -14.82
CA ILE A 231 -23.66 -13.72 -13.97
C ILE A 231 -22.77 -14.98 -14.02
N LYS A 232 -23.38 -16.16 -13.92
CA LYS A 232 -22.66 -17.44 -13.92
C LYS A 232 -22.02 -17.76 -15.27
N GLU A 233 -22.75 -17.59 -16.37
CA GLU A 233 -22.33 -18.06 -17.70
C GLU A 233 -21.46 -17.06 -18.45
N GLU A 234 -21.72 -15.75 -18.29
CA GLU A 234 -21.07 -14.71 -19.09
C GLU A 234 -19.98 -13.94 -18.33
N LEU A 235 -19.95 -14.06 -16.99
CA LEU A 235 -18.89 -13.49 -16.15
C LEU A 235 -18.09 -14.63 -15.53
N ASP A 236 -18.52 -15.15 -14.37
CA ASP A 236 -18.01 -16.37 -13.74
C ASP A 236 -18.80 -16.68 -12.46
N GLU A 237 -18.60 -17.88 -11.90
CA GLU A 237 -19.26 -18.31 -10.65
C GLU A 237 -18.80 -17.59 -9.36
N PHE A 238 -17.71 -16.84 -9.45
CA PHE A 238 -17.11 -16.13 -8.33
C PHE A 238 -17.44 -14.63 -8.34
N THR A 239 -18.22 -14.16 -9.31
CA THR A 239 -18.70 -12.79 -9.37
C THR A 239 -19.78 -12.61 -8.32
N PRO A 240 -19.54 -11.83 -7.25
CA PRO A 240 -20.50 -11.69 -6.16
C PRO A 240 -21.79 -11.03 -6.64
N TRP A 241 -22.92 -11.63 -6.27
CA TRP A 241 -24.24 -11.05 -6.50
C TRP A 241 -24.89 -10.62 -5.20
N HIS A 242 -25.17 -9.33 -5.08
CA HIS A 242 -25.82 -8.70 -3.95
C HIS A 242 -27.29 -8.44 -4.27
N ILE A 243 -28.16 -8.98 -3.44
CA ILE A 243 -29.60 -8.80 -3.49
C ILE A 243 -29.93 -7.76 -2.42
N SER A 244 -30.46 -6.61 -2.83
CA SER A 244 -30.82 -5.53 -1.91
C SER A 244 -32.34 -5.40 -1.80
N SER A 245 -32.80 -5.12 -0.59
CA SER A 245 -34.19 -4.81 -0.27
C SER A 245 -34.53 -3.38 -0.67
N PHE A 246 -35.65 -3.22 -1.37
CA PHE A 246 -36.28 -1.94 -1.68
C PHE A 246 -37.01 -1.39 -0.46
N HIS A 247 -36.96 -0.07 -0.33
CA HIS A 247 -37.87 0.70 0.50
C HIS A 247 -38.54 1.80 -0.36
N PRO A 248 -39.78 2.18 -0.05
CA PRO A 248 -40.50 3.18 -0.83
C PRO A 248 -39.77 4.53 -0.84
N ASP A 249 -39.49 5.05 -2.03
CA ASP A 249 -38.83 6.34 -2.26
C ASP A 249 -39.33 7.02 -3.54
N TYR A 250 -39.08 8.34 -3.61
CA TYR A 250 -39.29 9.19 -4.79
C TYR A 250 -40.70 9.08 -5.37
N LYS A 251 -40.89 8.36 -6.50
CA LYS A 251 -42.19 8.23 -7.18
C LYS A 251 -42.88 6.90 -6.88
N ASP A 252 -42.17 5.94 -6.29
CA ASP A 252 -42.64 4.59 -6.05
C ASP A 252 -43.04 4.37 -4.57
N MET A 253 -43.49 5.43 -3.89
CA MET A 253 -43.96 5.42 -2.49
C MET A 253 -45.12 4.44 -2.22
N HIS A 254 -45.83 4.03 -3.26
CA HIS A 254 -46.98 3.13 -3.19
C HIS A 254 -46.59 1.65 -3.22
N ILE A 255 -45.34 1.32 -3.59
CA ILE A 255 -44.83 -0.05 -3.61
C ILE A 255 -44.37 -0.41 -2.20
N PRO A 256 -44.74 -1.59 -1.65
CA PRO A 256 -44.28 -1.99 -0.31
C PRO A 256 -42.78 -2.29 -0.28
N HIS A 257 -42.21 -2.40 0.92
CA HIS A 257 -40.86 -2.94 1.11
C HIS A 257 -40.75 -4.36 0.53
N THR A 258 -39.55 -4.76 0.10
CA THR A 258 -39.30 -6.15 -0.32
C THR A 258 -39.50 -7.10 0.85
N SER A 259 -40.26 -8.17 0.63
CA SER A 259 -40.42 -9.21 1.64
C SER A 259 -39.14 -10.02 1.82
N ILE A 260 -38.93 -10.55 3.02
CA ILE A 260 -37.82 -11.47 3.31
C ILE A 260 -37.88 -12.70 2.40
N ASP A 261 -39.09 -13.20 2.11
CA ASP A 261 -39.30 -14.35 1.24
C ASP A 261 -38.78 -14.11 -0.19
N SER A 262 -39.00 -12.90 -0.73
CA SER A 262 -38.50 -12.54 -2.07
C SER A 262 -36.97 -12.47 -2.10
N LEU A 263 -36.36 -11.93 -1.04
CA LEU A 263 -34.89 -11.91 -0.89
C LEU A 263 -34.30 -13.33 -0.77
N GLN A 264 -34.93 -14.20 0.03
CA GLN A 264 -34.51 -15.59 0.19
C GLN A 264 -34.70 -16.40 -1.09
N MET A 265 -35.77 -16.14 -1.85
CA MET A 265 -35.98 -16.73 -3.18
C MET A 265 -34.85 -16.37 -4.13
N ALA A 266 -34.51 -15.08 -4.24
CA ALA A 266 -33.40 -14.63 -5.08
C ALA A 266 -32.06 -15.24 -4.65
N TYR A 267 -31.79 -15.33 -3.34
CA TYR A 267 -30.59 -15.98 -2.81
C TYR A 267 -30.51 -17.44 -3.24
N LYS A 268 -31.62 -18.19 -3.08
CA LYS A 268 -31.71 -19.59 -3.48
C LYS A 268 -31.47 -19.76 -4.99
N ILE A 269 -32.09 -18.93 -5.82
CA ILE A 269 -31.90 -18.93 -7.27
C ILE A 269 -30.42 -18.73 -7.63
N GLY A 270 -29.75 -17.76 -7.01
CA GLY A 270 -28.32 -17.52 -7.23
C GLY A 270 -27.46 -18.74 -6.88
N LYS A 271 -27.76 -19.41 -5.75
CA LYS A 271 -27.02 -20.61 -5.33
C LYS A 271 -27.31 -21.82 -6.23
N GLU A 272 -28.55 -22.01 -6.67
CA GLU A 272 -28.96 -23.07 -7.59
C GLU A 272 -28.36 -22.88 -8.99
N ALA A 273 -28.18 -21.64 -9.44
CA ALA A 273 -27.43 -21.32 -10.65
C ALA A 273 -25.92 -21.63 -10.53
N GLY A 274 -25.43 -21.93 -9.31
CA GLY A 274 -24.05 -22.31 -9.07
C GLY A 274 -23.13 -21.15 -8.68
N LEU A 275 -23.66 -19.95 -8.40
CA LEU A 275 -22.87 -18.84 -7.87
C LEU A 275 -22.33 -19.19 -6.48
N LYS A 276 -21.03 -18.95 -6.27
CA LYS A 276 -20.37 -19.23 -4.99
C LYS A 276 -20.72 -18.15 -3.96
N TYR A 277 -20.83 -16.91 -4.40
CA TYR A 277 -21.04 -15.73 -3.55
C TYR A 277 -22.35 -15.04 -3.91
N VAL A 278 -23.33 -15.19 -3.03
CA VAL A 278 -24.64 -14.52 -3.11
C VAL A 278 -24.92 -13.94 -1.74
N TYR A 279 -25.33 -12.68 -1.69
CA TYR A 279 -25.51 -11.92 -0.45
C TYR A 279 -26.88 -11.25 -0.45
N ILE A 280 -27.54 -11.23 0.71
CA ILE A 280 -28.75 -10.43 0.93
C ILE A 280 -28.32 -9.17 1.68
N GLY A 281 -27.93 -8.15 0.93
CA GLY A 281 -27.48 -6.86 1.45
C GLY A 281 -28.57 -6.11 2.22
N ASN A 282 -28.19 -4.98 2.82
CA ASN A 282 -29.04 -3.96 3.46
C ASN A 282 -30.16 -4.41 4.43
N THR A 283 -30.15 -5.67 4.88
CA THR A 283 -31.07 -6.24 5.88
C THR A 283 -30.33 -6.66 7.17
N SER A 284 -31.05 -7.21 8.15
CA SER A 284 -30.48 -7.81 9.36
C SER A 284 -30.02 -9.26 9.18
N LEU A 285 -30.15 -9.83 7.97
CA LEU A 285 -29.72 -11.20 7.70
C LEU A 285 -28.19 -11.31 7.70
N GLN A 286 -27.67 -12.47 8.11
CA GLN A 286 -26.24 -12.75 8.11
C GLN A 286 -25.72 -12.88 6.67
N ASN A 287 -24.53 -12.33 6.43
CA ASN A 287 -23.90 -12.22 5.10
C ASN A 287 -22.42 -12.59 5.13
N ASP A 288 -22.15 -13.73 5.74
CA ASP A 288 -20.80 -14.25 5.91
C ASP A 288 -20.21 -14.70 4.56
N THR A 289 -18.89 -14.50 4.38
CA THR A 289 -18.19 -15.13 3.25
C THR A 289 -17.75 -16.52 3.66
N ILE A 290 -18.22 -17.52 2.92
CA ILE A 290 -17.93 -18.94 3.15
C ILE A 290 -16.92 -19.40 2.09
N CYS A 291 -15.90 -20.16 2.51
CA CYS A 291 -14.95 -20.79 1.59
C CYS A 291 -15.66 -21.82 0.71
N PRO A 292 -15.63 -21.69 -0.63
CA PRO A 292 -16.35 -22.58 -1.53
C PRO A 292 -15.79 -24.00 -1.59
N ASN A 293 -14.58 -24.23 -1.06
CA ASN A 293 -13.92 -25.53 -1.06
C ASN A 293 -14.18 -26.35 0.21
N CYS A 294 -14.23 -25.72 1.39
CA CYS A 294 -14.30 -26.44 2.67
C CYS A 294 -15.42 -25.98 3.61
N ASN A 295 -16.28 -25.07 3.13
CA ASN A 295 -17.41 -24.47 3.86
C ASN A 295 -17.04 -23.76 5.17
N HIS A 296 -15.75 -23.46 5.39
CA HIS A 296 -15.33 -22.67 6.54
C HIS A 296 -15.70 -21.19 6.33
N THR A 297 -16.30 -20.56 7.33
CA THR A 297 -16.55 -19.13 7.34
C THR A 297 -15.24 -18.35 7.42
N VAL A 298 -14.92 -17.61 6.35
CA VAL A 298 -13.66 -16.84 6.25
C VAL A 298 -13.83 -15.36 6.60
N LEU A 299 -15.05 -14.83 6.48
CA LEU A 299 -15.41 -13.50 6.97
C LEU A 299 -16.78 -13.58 7.65
N LYS A 300 -16.91 -13.02 8.84
CA LYS A 300 -18.20 -12.82 9.51
C LYS A 300 -18.65 -11.38 9.44
N ARG A 301 -19.93 -11.18 9.15
CA ARG A 301 -20.53 -9.84 9.07
C ARG A 301 -21.78 -9.70 9.92
N ASN A 302 -21.92 -8.52 10.49
CA ASN A 302 -23.19 -8.02 11.00
C ASN A 302 -23.58 -6.78 10.20
N ARG A 303 -24.55 -6.94 9.29
CA ARG A 303 -24.93 -5.91 8.32
C ARG A 303 -23.73 -5.40 7.52
N PHE A 304 -23.27 -4.17 7.75
CA PHE A 304 -22.13 -3.56 7.06
C PHE A 304 -20.82 -3.64 7.85
N GLU A 305 -20.82 -4.25 9.03
CA GLU A 305 -19.62 -4.39 9.86
C GLU A 305 -19.01 -5.79 9.69
N VAL A 306 -17.70 -5.85 9.47
CA VAL A 306 -16.93 -7.10 9.50
C VAL A 306 -16.44 -7.35 10.93
N ILE A 307 -16.99 -8.38 11.57
CA ILE A 307 -16.66 -8.76 12.94
C ILE A 307 -15.40 -9.64 12.97
N GLU A 308 -15.27 -10.54 12.01
CA GLU A 308 -14.10 -11.44 11.89
C GLU A 308 -13.62 -11.47 10.44
N ASN A 309 -12.31 -11.33 10.24
CA ASN A 309 -11.65 -11.54 8.94
C ASN A 309 -10.51 -12.55 9.11
N ASN A 310 -10.77 -13.79 8.70
CA ASN A 310 -9.86 -14.91 8.83
C ASN A 310 -9.08 -15.18 7.53
N ILE A 311 -9.27 -14.38 6.48
CA ILE A 311 -8.57 -14.53 5.21
C ILE A 311 -7.11 -14.12 5.40
N LYS A 312 -6.18 -15.04 5.09
CA LYS A 312 -4.74 -14.79 5.13
C LYS A 312 -4.18 -14.77 3.72
N ASN A 313 -3.63 -13.64 3.28
CA ASN A 313 -3.06 -13.47 1.94
C ASN A 313 -4.00 -13.94 0.80
N GLY A 314 -5.29 -13.63 0.93
CA GLY A 314 -6.32 -14.05 -0.04
C GLY A 314 -6.67 -15.53 -0.02
N LYS A 315 -6.32 -16.27 1.04
CA LYS A 315 -6.58 -17.71 1.16
C LYS A 315 -7.37 -18.06 2.42
N CYS A 316 -8.12 -19.15 2.32
CA CYS A 316 -8.80 -19.78 3.43
C CYS A 316 -7.77 -20.32 4.44
N PRO A 317 -7.89 -20.01 5.75
CA PRO A 317 -6.92 -20.47 6.75
C PRO A 317 -7.01 -21.99 7.01
N LYS A 318 -8.15 -22.62 6.68
CA LYS A 318 -8.40 -24.05 6.95
C LYS A 318 -7.90 -24.98 5.84
N CYS A 319 -8.07 -24.59 4.58
CA CYS A 319 -7.76 -25.46 3.43
C CYS A 319 -6.82 -24.81 2.40
N ASN A 320 -6.32 -23.60 2.66
CA ASN A 320 -5.45 -22.84 1.78
C ASN A 320 -6.04 -22.49 0.39
N TYR A 321 -7.33 -22.76 0.17
CA TYR A 321 -8.03 -22.40 -1.06
C TYR A 321 -8.01 -20.87 -1.27
N LYS A 322 -7.70 -20.42 -2.48
CA LYS A 322 -7.74 -18.99 -2.85
C LYS A 322 -9.18 -18.49 -2.81
N ILE A 323 -9.47 -17.56 -1.92
CA ILE A 323 -10.76 -16.87 -1.91
C ILE A 323 -10.67 -15.75 -2.96
N GLN A 324 -11.63 -15.69 -3.87
CA GLN A 324 -11.64 -14.68 -4.94
C GLN A 324 -12.01 -13.33 -4.34
N GLY A 325 -11.18 -12.32 -4.60
CA GLY A 325 -11.34 -10.98 -4.05
C GLY A 325 -10.03 -10.20 -4.07
N VAL A 326 -10.13 -8.93 -3.72
CA VAL A 326 -9.00 -8.03 -3.45
C VAL A 326 -8.93 -7.86 -1.94
N TYR A 327 -7.91 -8.41 -1.31
CA TYR A 327 -7.73 -8.35 0.14
C TYR A 327 -6.56 -7.46 0.49
N PRO A 328 -6.61 -6.71 1.61
CA PRO A 328 -5.45 -6.00 2.09
C PRO A 328 -4.32 -7.02 2.31
N LYS A 329 -3.16 -6.77 1.71
CA LYS A 329 -1.97 -7.55 2.04
C LYS A 329 -1.65 -7.25 3.50
N MET A 330 -1.51 -8.29 4.33
CA MET A 330 -0.92 -8.08 5.64
C MET A 330 0.48 -7.52 5.43
N LYS A 331 0.79 -6.39 6.06
CA LYS A 331 2.15 -5.87 6.06
C LYS A 331 3.07 -6.93 6.66
N THR A 332 4.11 -7.31 5.93
CA THR A 332 5.15 -8.18 6.47
C THR A 332 6.09 -7.33 7.32
N ILE A 333 6.47 -7.82 8.50
CA ILE A 333 7.29 -7.06 9.45
C ILE A 333 8.54 -7.88 9.76
N ARG A 334 9.71 -7.27 9.59
CA ARG A 334 10.99 -7.77 10.10
C ARG A 334 10.97 -7.59 11.61
N LYS A 335 10.67 -8.66 12.34
CA LYS A 335 10.55 -8.69 13.81
C LYS A 335 11.90 -8.47 14.49
N THR A 336 11.90 -7.86 15.67
CA THR A 336 13.09 -7.81 16.53
C THR A 336 13.36 -9.18 17.14
N GLY A 337 14.60 -9.66 17.07
CA GLY A 337 15.04 -10.91 17.68
C GLY A 337 15.90 -10.72 18.93
N PHE A 338 16.48 -9.52 19.10
CA PHE A 338 17.53 -9.24 20.09
C PHE A 338 17.22 -8.06 21.02
N ALA A 339 16.06 -7.41 20.85
CA ALA A 339 15.51 -6.51 21.86
C ALA A 339 15.36 -7.25 23.21
N GLY A 340 15.74 -6.59 24.30
CA GLY A 340 15.80 -7.17 25.65
C GLY A 340 17.09 -7.95 25.95
N SER A 341 17.98 -8.16 24.97
CA SER A 341 19.27 -8.84 25.19
C SER A 341 20.47 -8.02 24.74
N PHE A 342 20.50 -7.52 23.51
CA PHE A 342 21.58 -6.66 23.00
C PHE A 342 21.33 -5.18 23.30
N TYR A 343 20.06 -4.78 23.32
CA TYR A 343 19.62 -3.43 23.66
C TYR A 343 18.26 -3.54 24.36
N PRO A 344 17.82 -2.53 25.15
CA PRO A 344 16.54 -2.61 25.85
C PRO A 344 15.36 -2.80 24.88
N ASP A 345 14.36 -3.59 25.28
CA ASP A 345 13.08 -3.71 24.55
C ASP A 345 12.09 -2.58 24.90
N ASN A 346 12.46 -1.70 25.83
CA ASN A 346 11.65 -0.58 26.26
C ASN A 346 12.10 0.75 25.63
N LYS A 347 11.14 1.49 25.06
CA LYS A 347 11.36 2.80 24.43
C LYS A 347 12.07 3.81 25.35
N GLU A 348 11.62 3.95 26.59
CA GLU A 348 12.15 4.96 27.51
C GLU A 348 13.59 4.65 27.90
N GLU A 349 13.92 3.37 28.07
CA GLU A 349 15.28 2.94 28.40
C GLU A 349 16.25 3.17 27.24
N ILE A 350 15.85 2.87 25.99
CA ILE A 350 16.66 3.21 24.80
C ILE A 350 16.94 4.71 24.74
N LEU A 351 15.92 5.55 24.98
CA LEU A 351 16.09 7.00 24.95
C LEU A 351 17.05 7.49 26.05
N LYS A 352 17.01 6.89 27.25
CA LYS A 352 17.97 7.19 28.32
C LYS A 352 19.41 6.84 27.91
N TYR A 353 19.63 5.66 27.31
CA TYR A 353 20.95 5.31 26.78
C TYR A 353 21.45 6.34 25.77
N ILE A 354 20.63 6.70 24.78
CA ILE A 354 21.01 7.67 23.75
C ILE A 354 21.29 9.05 24.37
N GLU A 355 20.48 9.50 25.33
CA GLU A 355 20.72 10.76 26.04
C GLU A 355 22.05 10.75 26.81
N GLU A 356 22.33 9.68 27.55
CA GLU A 356 23.60 9.50 28.26
C GLU A 356 24.80 9.47 27.32
N PHE A 357 24.68 8.80 26.16
CA PHE A 357 25.72 8.78 25.15
C PHE A 357 25.94 10.17 24.54
N ASN A 358 24.87 10.93 24.30
CA ASN A 358 24.95 12.28 23.76
C ASN A 358 25.64 13.26 24.71
N ARG A 359 25.42 13.13 26.03
CA ARG A 359 26.11 13.94 27.04
C ARG A 359 27.63 13.68 27.07
N GLN A 360 28.06 12.50 26.66
CA GLN A 360 29.47 12.11 26.63
C GLN A 360 30.16 12.49 25.31
N SER A 361 29.41 12.96 24.30
CA SER A 361 29.98 13.42 23.03
C SER A 361 30.64 14.78 23.20
N THR A 362 31.96 14.82 23.12
CA THR A 362 32.77 16.06 23.14
C THR A 362 33.22 16.49 21.74
N ILE A 363 32.66 15.89 20.69
CA ILE A 363 33.12 16.05 19.32
C ILE A 363 32.53 17.34 18.71
N ASN A 364 33.40 18.33 18.45
CA ASN A 364 33.07 19.56 17.73
C ASN A 364 33.43 19.42 16.25
N GLY A 365 32.50 19.79 15.36
CA GLY A 365 32.72 19.91 13.91
C GLY A 365 31.57 19.35 13.06
N THR A 366 31.45 19.86 11.83
CA THR A 366 30.58 19.29 10.79
C THR A 366 31.41 18.41 9.88
N PHE A 367 30.88 17.24 9.51
CA PHE A 367 31.50 16.32 8.56
C PHE A 367 30.41 15.86 7.60
N ASN A 368 30.59 16.05 6.27
CA ASN A 368 29.57 15.64 5.31
C ASN A 368 29.55 14.12 5.19
N THR A 369 28.81 13.49 6.10
CA THR A 369 28.87 12.05 6.30
C THR A 369 28.12 11.35 5.16
N ARG A 370 28.83 10.48 4.44
CA ARG A 370 28.29 9.63 3.37
C ARG A 370 28.11 8.19 3.86
N ALA A 371 29.05 7.71 4.67
CA ALA A 371 28.92 6.44 5.37
C ALA A 371 29.48 6.50 6.80
N ILE A 372 29.03 5.60 7.64
CA ILE A 372 29.57 5.36 8.99
C ILE A 372 29.95 3.88 9.16
N ILE A 373 31.01 3.64 9.92
CA ILE A 373 31.36 2.31 10.43
C ILE A 373 31.05 2.31 11.92
N VAL A 374 30.29 1.32 12.40
CA VAL A 374 29.79 1.25 13.78
C VAL A 374 29.75 -0.19 14.32
N PRO A 375 29.90 -0.39 15.64
CA PRO A 375 29.81 -1.70 16.28
C PRO A 375 28.37 -2.18 16.46
N HIS A 376 28.22 -3.48 16.69
CA HIS A 376 26.93 -4.16 16.91
C HIS A 376 26.88 -5.08 18.13
N ALA A 377 27.88 -5.03 19.00
CA ALA A 377 27.76 -5.56 20.36
C ALA A 377 26.60 -4.90 21.15
N GLY A 378 26.27 -5.47 22.31
CA GLY A 378 25.23 -4.92 23.16
C GLY A 378 25.51 -3.49 23.62
N TYR A 379 24.46 -2.66 23.76
CA TYR A 379 24.55 -1.21 24.02
C TYR A 379 25.37 -0.86 25.26
N VAL A 380 25.33 -1.72 26.27
CA VAL A 380 26.10 -1.60 27.51
C VAL A 380 27.61 -1.54 27.26
N TYR A 381 28.10 -2.17 26.19
CA TYR A 381 29.52 -2.25 25.83
C TYR A 381 29.89 -1.26 24.72
N SER A 382 29.12 -1.25 23.62
CA SER A 382 29.52 -0.58 22.37
C SER A 382 28.58 0.57 21.98
N GLY A 383 27.48 0.77 22.70
CA GLY A 383 26.42 1.72 22.35
C GLY A 383 26.92 3.17 22.25
N LEU A 384 27.79 3.61 23.15
CA LEU A 384 28.44 4.93 23.06
C LEU A 384 29.22 5.07 21.75
N THR A 385 30.07 4.08 21.43
CA THR A 385 30.90 4.09 20.22
C THR A 385 30.07 4.19 18.95
N ALA A 386 28.99 3.40 18.85
CA ALA A 386 28.04 3.50 17.73
C ALA A 386 27.35 4.87 17.68
N ASN A 387 26.82 5.33 18.83
CA ASN A 387 26.06 6.58 18.94
C ASN A 387 26.85 7.80 18.44
N LEU A 388 28.16 7.88 18.71
CA LEU A 388 28.98 9.01 18.29
C LEU A 388 28.94 9.25 16.77
N ALA A 389 28.93 8.19 15.95
CA ALA A 389 28.85 8.32 14.51
C ALA A 389 27.46 8.78 14.04
N TYR A 390 26.39 8.22 14.62
CA TYR A 390 25.01 8.66 14.33
C TYR A 390 24.76 10.11 14.76
N PHE A 391 25.28 10.51 15.92
CA PHE A 391 25.13 11.87 16.44
C PHE A 391 25.76 12.91 15.53
N ILE A 392 26.92 12.61 14.92
CA ILE A 392 27.55 13.51 13.94
C ILE A 392 26.79 13.48 12.61
N ALA A 393 26.27 12.33 12.20
CA ALA A 393 25.52 12.18 10.96
C ALA A 393 24.09 12.77 11.01
N LYS A 394 23.57 13.15 12.19
CA LYS A 394 22.16 13.54 12.40
C LYS A 394 21.68 14.66 11.47
N ASP A 395 22.56 15.60 11.11
CA ASP A 395 22.20 16.76 10.30
C ASP A 395 22.05 16.43 8.80
N LYS A 396 22.45 15.23 8.37
CA LYS A 396 22.32 14.75 7.00
C LYS A 396 20.87 14.63 6.53
N LYS A 397 19.95 14.26 7.43
CA LYS A 397 18.53 13.99 7.12
C LYS A 397 18.33 13.11 5.87
N PRO A 398 18.93 11.90 5.83
CA PRO A 398 18.82 11.02 4.67
C PRO A 398 17.37 10.62 4.43
N LYS A 399 16.99 10.41 3.16
CA LYS A 399 15.71 9.74 2.82
C LYS A 399 15.77 8.25 3.13
N ARG A 400 16.95 7.66 3.04
CA ARG A 400 17.18 6.22 3.18
C ARG A 400 18.48 5.93 3.93
N VAL A 401 18.41 5.01 4.88
CA VAL A 401 19.59 4.45 5.55
C VAL A 401 19.79 3.01 5.08
N VAL A 402 20.94 2.75 4.45
CA VAL A 402 21.32 1.39 4.01
C VAL A 402 22.24 0.80 5.07
N VAL A 403 21.85 -0.31 5.68
CA VAL A 403 22.62 -0.98 6.73
C VAL A 403 23.15 -2.30 6.18
N ILE A 404 24.46 -2.47 6.23
CA ILE A 404 25.15 -3.67 5.74
C ILE A 404 25.91 -4.31 6.90
N GLY A 405 25.59 -5.56 7.21
CA GLY A 405 26.22 -6.31 8.30
C GLY A 405 26.57 -7.76 7.93
N PRO A 406 27.50 -8.40 8.65
CA PRO A 406 27.82 -9.82 8.47
C PRO A 406 26.72 -10.73 9.03
N CYS A 407 26.59 -11.93 8.47
CA CYS A 407 25.79 -13.01 9.04
C CYS A 407 26.61 -13.83 10.05
N HIS A 408 26.07 -14.03 11.26
CA HIS A 408 26.65 -14.84 12.33
C HIS A 408 25.88 -16.15 12.56
N SER A 409 24.59 -16.17 12.25
CA SER A 409 23.69 -17.26 12.61
C SER A 409 23.79 -18.47 11.68
N MET A 410 24.21 -18.28 10.43
CA MET A 410 24.25 -19.35 9.44
C MET A 410 25.29 -19.13 8.34
N TYR A 411 25.70 -20.22 7.70
CA TYR A 411 26.49 -20.15 6.46
C TYR A 411 25.59 -19.75 5.29
N TYR A 412 26.03 -18.79 4.49
CA TYR A 412 25.35 -18.35 3.28
C TYR A 412 26.38 -17.89 2.24
N GLU A 413 26.14 -18.15 0.95
CA GLU A 413 26.98 -17.64 -0.14
C GLU A 413 26.28 -16.44 -0.81
N GLY A 414 26.96 -15.30 -0.87
CA GLY A 414 26.35 -14.04 -1.32
C GLY A 414 25.78 -13.21 -0.17
N ALA A 415 24.69 -12.48 -0.41
CA ALA A 415 24.03 -11.62 0.55
C ALA A 415 22.50 -11.67 0.41
N SER A 416 21.79 -11.40 1.51
CA SER A 416 20.34 -11.26 1.54
C SER A 416 19.94 -9.81 1.79
N ILE A 417 18.94 -9.33 1.05
CA ILE A 417 18.33 -8.00 1.22
C ILE A 417 16.89 -8.11 1.67
N ALA A 418 16.50 -7.31 2.67
CA ALA A 418 15.18 -7.39 3.28
C ALA A 418 14.06 -6.94 2.32
N LEU A 419 13.00 -7.75 2.20
CA LEU A 419 11.80 -7.47 1.39
C LEU A 419 10.49 -7.42 2.21
N TYR A 420 10.58 -7.06 3.50
CA TYR A 420 9.41 -6.80 4.34
C TYR A 420 8.81 -5.40 4.10
N ASP A 421 7.60 -5.12 4.58
CA ASP A 421 7.01 -3.77 4.56
C ASP A 421 7.65 -2.85 5.61
N GLU A 422 7.92 -3.38 6.79
CA GLU A 422 8.38 -2.61 7.94
C GLU A 422 9.46 -3.37 8.73
N TYR A 423 10.32 -2.62 9.41
CA TYR A 423 11.32 -3.08 10.35
C TYR A 423 10.89 -2.70 11.76
N GLU A 424 10.66 -3.68 12.62
CA GLU A 424 10.21 -3.46 14.00
C GLU A 424 11.33 -2.86 14.85
N THR A 425 11.01 -1.85 15.65
CA THR A 425 11.92 -1.35 16.69
C THR A 425 11.10 -0.94 17.92
N PRO A 426 11.67 -0.96 19.14
CA PRO A 426 10.96 -0.45 20.32
C PRO A 426 10.62 1.05 20.27
N LEU A 427 11.30 1.82 19.41
CA LEU A 427 11.01 3.25 19.19
C LEU A 427 9.86 3.49 18.18
N GLY A 428 9.36 2.42 17.56
CA GLY A 428 8.38 2.43 16.48
C GLY A 428 8.97 1.91 15.16
N ASN A 429 8.12 1.36 14.30
CA ASN A 429 8.56 0.72 13.07
C ASN A 429 9.23 1.72 12.11
N ILE A 430 10.20 1.22 11.33
CA ILE A 430 10.83 1.91 10.21
C ILE A 430 10.30 1.30 8.91
N THR A 431 9.96 2.10 7.92
CA THR A 431 9.55 1.58 6.61
C THR A 431 10.75 1.02 5.86
N ILE A 432 10.63 -0.19 5.31
CA ILE A 432 11.67 -0.74 4.43
C ILE A 432 11.43 -0.23 3.01
N ASP A 433 12.46 0.30 2.36
CA ASP A 433 12.37 0.77 0.97
C ASP A 433 12.39 -0.40 -0.01
N LYS A 434 11.26 -1.09 -0.14
CA LYS A 434 11.14 -2.25 -1.04
C LYS A 434 11.39 -1.93 -2.50
N ASN A 435 11.09 -0.73 -2.96
CA ASN A 435 11.32 -0.37 -4.36
C ASN A 435 12.84 -0.34 -4.62
N TYR A 436 13.59 0.31 -3.73
CA TYR A 436 15.05 0.32 -3.81
C TYR A 436 15.66 -1.06 -3.56
N SER A 437 15.14 -1.82 -2.59
CA SER A 437 15.61 -3.19 -2.32
C SER A 437 15.42 -4.10 -3.54
N ASN A 438 14.27 -4.08 -4.19
CA ASN A 438 14.03 -4.88 -5.40
C ASN A 438 14.94 -4.43 -6.55
N HIS A 439 15.13 -3.12 -6.74
CA HIS A 439 16.07 -2.60 -7.75
C HIS A 439 17.48 -3.16 -7.55
N LEU A 440 18.02 -3.14 -6.33
CA LEU A 440 19.32 -3.73 -6.04
C LEU A 440 19.32 -5.26 -6.23
N LYS A 441 18.30 -5.96 -5.73
CA LYS A 441 18.16 -7.42 -5.82
C LYS A 441 18.05 -7.91 -7.26
N ASP A 442 17.47 -7.11 -8.16
CA ASP A 442 17.32 -7.48 -9.57
C ASP A 442 18.60 -7.20 -10.37
N LYS A 443 19.46 -6.30 -9.88
CA LYS A 443 20.71 -5.90 -10.53
C LYS A 443 21.92 -6.77 -10.13
N TYR A 444 21.99 -7.19 -8.87
CA TYR A 444 23.14 -7.94 -8.35
C TYR A 444 22.79 -9.42 -8.13
N GLU A 445 23.40 -10.32 -8.90
CA GLU A 445 23.12 -11.76 -8.84
C GLU A 445 23.42 -12.39 -7.47
N PHE A 446 24.39 -11.84 -6.72
CA PHE A 446 24.73 -12.33 -5.37
C PHE A 446 23.71 -11.91 -4.30
N LEU A 447 22.72 -11.08 -4.66
CA LEU A 447 21.75 -10.50 -3.73
C LEU A 447 20.38 -11.18 -3.89
N SER A 448 19.94 -11.87 -2.86
CA SER A 448 18.68 -12.61 -2.80
C SER A 448 17.81 -12.12 -1.63
N PHE A 449 16.65 -12.73 -1.41
CA PHE A 449 15.91 -12.55 -0.15
C PHE A 449 15.72 -13.90 0.52
N GLU A 450 16.37 -14.08 1.66
CA GLU A 450 16.31 -15.27 2.51
C GLU A 450 15.84 -14.89 3.91
N ASP A 451 14.57 -15.16 4.21
CA ASP A 451 13.88 -14.77 5.44
C ASP A 451 14.67 -15.10 6.72
N ASN A 452 15.29 -16.29 6.76
CA ASN A 452 16.04 -16.75 7.93
C ASN A 452 17.33 -15.95 8.19
N MET A 453 17.94 -15.35 7.16
CA MET A 453 19.14 -14.53 7.35
C MET A 453 18.85 -13.24 8.10
N HIS A 454 17.61 -12.74 8.04
CA HIS A 454 17.21 -11.49 8.68
C HIS A 454 16.92 -11.66 10.18
N LEU A 455 17.08 -12.86 10.74
CA LEU A 455 17.20 -13.06 12.19
C LEU A 455 18.66 -12.88 12.62
N GLU A 456 19.17 -11.67 12.44
CA GLU A 456 20.57 -11.30 12.66
C GLU A 456 20.67 -10.01 13.50
N HIS A 457 21.64 -9.98 14.42
CA HIS A 457 21.81 -8.87 15.35
C HIS A 457 22.73 -7.77 14.78
N SER A 458 23.61 -8.11 13.84
CA SER A 458 24.60 -7.19 13.29
C SER A 458 23.96 -5.94 12.70
N THR A 459 22.83 -6.08 12.02
CA THR A 459 22.04 -4.97 11.46
C THR A 459 20.96 -4.49 12.45
N GLU A 460 20.37 -5.37 13.26
CA GLU A 460 19.28 -5.03 14.18
C GLU A 460 19.65 -4.00 15.23
N THR A 461 20.83 -4.13 15.82
CA THR A 461 21.33 -3.21 16.85
C THR A 461 21.48 -1.78 16.34
N GLN A 462 21.46 -1.57 15.02
CA GLN A 462 21.54 -0.25 14.39
C GLN A 462 20.16 0.42 14.28
N ALA A 463 19.08 -0.37 14.23
CA ALA A 463 17.73 0.13 13.94
C ALA A 463 17.21 1.16 14.96
N PRO A 464 17.43 1.03 16.28
CA PRO A 464 16.98 2.05 17.22
C PRO A 464 17.71 3.39 17.04
N PHE A 465 19.01 3.39 16.72
CA PHE A 465 19.74 4.62 16.40
C PHE A 465 19.18 5.28 15.14
N ILE A 466 18.93 4.49 14.09
CA ILE A 466 18.35 4.98 12.84
C ILE A 466 16.99 5.63 13.09
N LYS A 467 16.10 4.95 13.83
CA LYS A 467 14.78 5.50 14.14
C LYS A 467 14.85 6.79 14.97
N HIS A 468 15.82 6.90 15.87
CA HIS A 468 16.02 8.07 16.71
C HIS A 468 16.54 9.27 15.92
N TYR A 469 17.65 9.09 15.19
CA TYR A 469 18.33 10.20 14.51
C TYR A 469 17.70 10.57 13.16
N PHE A 470 17.03 9.61 12.50
CA PHE A 470 16.45 9.76 11.17
C PHE A 470 15.01 9.24 11.14
N PRO A 471 14.07 9.86 11.88
CA PRO A 471 12.73 9.30 12.12
C PRO A 471 11.88 9.12 10.85
N ASP A 472 12.17 9.92 9.81
CA ASP A 472 11.50 9.95 8.51
C ASP A 472 12.20 9.10 7.43
N ALA A 473 13.39 8.58 7.71
CA ALA A 473 14.14 7.78 6.75
C ALA A 473 13.57 6.37 6.62
N SER A 474 13.59 5.82 5.41
CA SER A 474 13.40 4.40 5.18
C SER A 474 14.70 3.63 5.49
N ILE A 475 14.58 2.32 5.70
CA ILE A 475 15.74 1.43 5.91
C ILE A 475 15.87 0.41 4.77
N VAL A 476 17.10 0.07 4.41
CA VAL A 476 17.43 -1.07 3.55
C VAL A 476 18.45 -1.91 4.30
N GLU A 477 18.06 -3.12 4.70
CA GLU A 477 18.92 -4.06 5.41
C GLU A 477 19.53 -5.06 4.43
N ILE A 478 20.85 -5.18 4.44
CA ILE A 478 21.61 -6.16 3.68
C ILE A 478 22.51 -6.94 4.64
N ILE A 479 22.40 -8.26 4.60
CA ILE A 479 23.22 -9.16 5.42
C ILE A 479 24.04 -10.02 4.48
N TYR A 480 25.36 -9.94 4.59
CA TYR A 480 26.25 -10.72 3.74
C TYR A 480 26.80 -11.96 4.47
N GLY A 481 26.88 -13.06 3.74
CA GLY A 481 27.61 -14.25 4.14
C GLY A 481 29.01 -14.27 3.49
N LYS A 482 29.40 -15.41 2.96
CA LYS A 482 30.66 -15.58 2.24
C LYS A 482 30.57 -14.96 0.85
N MET A 483 31.34 -13.90 0.61
CA MET A 483 31.49 -13.27 -0.70
C MET A 483 32.80 -12.47 -0.79
N SER A 484 33.10 -11.91 -1.97
CA SER A 484 34.25 -11.01 -2.15
C SER A 484 33.89 -9.57 -1.78
N TYR A 485 34.83 -8.83 -1.19
CA TYR A 485 34.61 -7.41 -0.87
C TYR A 485 34.56 -6.57 -2.15
N GLU A 486 35.14 -7.06 -3.26
CA GLU A 486 35.04 -6.43 -4.58
C GLU A 486 33.59 -6.40 -5.08
N GLY A 487 32.84 -7.50 -4.98
CA GLY A 487 31.43 -7.54 -5.35
C GLY A 487 30.60 -6.59 -4.49
N LEU A 488 30.83 -6.61 -3.17
CA LEU A 488 30.13 -5.72 -2.24
C LEU A 488 30.47 -4.23 -2.47
N SER A 489 31.70 -3.92 -2.90
CA SER A 489 32.10 -2.54 -3.20
C SER A 489 31.35 -1.93 -4.38
N LEU A 490 30.93 -2.74 -5.37
CA LEU A 490 30.11 -2.26 -6.49
C LEU A 490 28.72 -1.82 -6.04
N LEU A 491 28.08 -2.62 -5.17
CA LEU A 491 26.80 -2.26 -4.55
C LEU A 491 26.95 -1.00 -3.69
N ILE A 492 28.00 -0.91 -2.89
CA ILE A 492 28.28 0.28 -2.06
C ILE A 492 28.51 1.52 -2.93
N ASP A 493 29.19 1.39 -4.06
CA ASP A 493 29.43 2.51 -4.98
C ASP A 493 28.10 3.13 -5.47
N GLU A 494 27.13 2.29 -5.85
CA GLU A 494 25.78 2.70 -6.28
C GLU A 494 24.98 3.29 -5.11
N VAL A 495 25.04 2.66 -3.92
CA VAL A 495 24.40 3.22 -2.73
C VAL A 495 24.93 4.62 -2.41
N LEU A 496 26.22 4.87 -2.60
CA LEU A 496 26.85 6.15 -2.33
C LEU A 496 26.68 7.20 -3.45
N GLU A 497 26.20 6.81 -4.65
CA GLU A 497 25.85 7.75 -5.75
C GLU A 497 24.62 8.60 -5.41
N ASP A 498 23.65 8.04 -4.69
CA ASP A 498 22.47 8.78 -4.23
C ASP A 498 22.83 9.64 -3.03
N GLU A 499 22.71 10.97 -3.18
CA GLU A 499 23.08 11.91 -2.13
C GLU A 499 22.18 11.82 -0.89
N ASP A 500 20.95 11.35 -1.06
CA ASP A 500 19.96 11.18 -0.01
C ASP A 500 20.14 9.89 0.83
N ASN A 501 21.12 9.04 0.45
CA ASN A 501 21.46 7.84 1.21
C ASN A 501 22.48 8.13 2.32
N LEU A 502 22.30 7.48 3.47
CA LEU A 502 23.36 7.22 4.46
C LEU A 502 23.69 5.72 4.48
N LEU A 503 24.96 5.37 4.32
CA LEU A 503 25.41 3.99 4.45
C LEU A 503 25.93 3.70 5.86
N VAL A 504 25.51 2.58 6.45
CA VAL A 504 25.97 2.07 7.73
C VAL A 504 26.65 0.72 7.50
N ILE A 505 27.94 0.63 7.80
CA ILE A 505 28.68 -0.63 7.83
C ILE A 505 28.81 -1.08 9.27
N SER A 506 28.23 -2.25 9.57
CA SER A 506 28.20 -2.80 10.92
C SER A 506 29.31 -3.81 11.17
N THR A 507 30.15 -3.58 12.19
CA THR A 507 31.26 -4.45 12.55
C THR A 507 31.77 -4.23 13.97
N ASP A 508 31.99 -5.31 14.70
CA ASP A 508 32.93 -5.34 15.83
C ASP A 508 34.34 -5.71 15.32
N LEU A 509 35.39 -5.48 16.14
CA LEU A 509 36.78 -5.76 15.81
C LEU A 509 37.24 -7.13 16.36
N SER A 510 38.40 -7.22 17.00
CA SER A 510 38.94 -8.49 17.52
C SER A 510 38.06 -9.09 18.62
N HIS A 511 38.07 -10.42 18.76
CA HIS A 511 37.19 -11.15 19.67
C HIS A 511 37.96 -12.09 20.61
N PHE A 512 37.69 -11.98 21.91
CA PHE A 512 38.12 -12.90 22.98
C PHE A 512 39.64 -13.03 23.21
N TYR A 513 40.41 -12.00 22.83
CA TYR A 513 41.83 -11.90 23.17
C TYR A 513 42.06 -11.15 24.49
N THR A 514 43.30 -11.19 24.99
CA THR A 514 43.72 -10.28 26.06
C THR A 514 43.67 -8.83 25.56
N GLN A 515 43.51 -7.87 26.47
CA GLN A 515 43.45 -6.44 26.13
C GLN A 515 44.64 -6.00 25.26
N GLU A 516 45.84 -6.44 25.61
CA GLU A 516 47.07 -6.09 24.88
C GLU A 516 47.02 -6.60 23.44
N LYS A 517 46.64 -7.87 23.25
CA LYS A 517 46.56 -8.46 21.92
C LYS A 517 45.41 -7.89 21.09
N ALA A 518 44.26 -7.62 21.72
CA ALA A 518 43.15 -6.94 21.07
C ALA A 518 43.56 -5.55 20.57
N ASN A 519 44.21 -4.74 21.42
CA ASN A 519 44.75 -3.43 21.03
C ASN A 519 45.72 -3.54 19.84
N GLU A 520 46.59 -4.54 19.79
CA GLU A 520 47.52 -4.76 18.67
C GLU A 520 46.75 -5.00 17.35
N LEU A 521 45.83 -5.97 17.34
CA LEU A 521 45.06 -6.36 16.15
C LEU A 521 44.10 -5.24 15.70
N ASP A 522 43.42 -4.61 16.65
CA ASP A 522 42.47 -3.54 16.39
C ASP A 522 43.17 -2.32 15.81
N ASN A 523 44.35 -1.95 16.32
CA ASN A 523 45.13 -0.84 15.77
C ASN A 523 45.49 -1.05 14.29
N ILE A 524 45.66 -2.29 13.84
CA ILE A 524 45.87 -2.58 12.41
C ILE A 524 44.61 -2.21 11.63
N CYS A 525 43.43 -2.61 12.09
CA CYS A 525 42.15 -2.24 11.47
C CYS A 525 41.91 -0.72 11.47
N LEU A 526 42.15 -0.05 12.60
CA LEU A 526 41.99 1.40 12.72
C LEU A 526 42.92 2.16 11.78
N ASN A 527 44.19 1.74 11.68
CA ASN A 527 45.14 2.33 10.74
C ASN A 527 44.76 2.06 9.29
N ALA A 528 44.25 0.87 8.97
CA ALA A 528 43.77 0.53 7.63
C ALA A 528 42.61 1.45 7.20
N ILE A 529 41.67 1.72 8.11
CA ILE A 529 40.59 2.68 7.91
C ILE A 529 41.14 4.10 7.76
N ALA A 530 41.90 4.59 8.75
CA ALA A 530 42.35 5.98 8.80
C ALA A 530 43.26 6.36 7.62
N LYS A 531 44.11 5.44 7.16
CA LYS A 531 45.04 5.66 6.05
C LYS A 531 44.47 5.24 4.70
N LYS A 532 43.24 4.73 4.65
CA LYS A 532 42.62 4.14 3.45
C LYS A 532 43.52 3.09 2.78
N ASP A 533 44.15 2.22 3.58
CA ASP A 533 45.10 1.21 3.10
C ASP A 533 44.47 -0.19 3.11
N LEU A 534 44.07 -0.67 1.92
CA LEU A 534 43.44 -1.97 1.76
C LEU A 534 44.36 -3.14 2.11
N ALA A 535 45.67 -2.99 1.96
CA ALA A 535 46.64 -4.06 2.21
C ALA A 535 46.87 -4.30 3.71
N LEU A 536 46.65 -3.29 4.56
CA LEU A 536 46.75 -3.45 6.02
C LEU A 536 45.69 -4.42 6.58
N PHE A 537 44.52 -4.53 5.95
CA PHE A 537 43.48 -5.46 6.40
C PHE A 537 43.92 -6.94 6.34
N ASP A 538 44.87 -7.26 5.46
CA ASP A 538 45.37 -8.62 5.26
C ASP A 538 46.61 -8.93 6.13
N LYS A 539 47.09 -7.95 6.92
CA LYS A 539 48.24 -8.07 7.83
C LYS A 539 47.86 -8.33 9.30
N GLY A 540 46.72 -9.00 9.53
CA GLY A 540 46.27 -9.37 10.88
C GLY A 540 45.11 -8.55 11.43
N CYS A 541 44.42 -7.74 10.61
CA CYS A 541 43.16 -7.12 11.06
C CYS A 541 42.07 -8.20 11.24
N GLU A 542 41.48 -8.22 12.43
CA GLU A 542 40.34 -9.07 12.79
C GLU A 542 39.11 -8.21 13.07
N ALA A 543 38.05 -8.46 12.32
CA ALA A 543 36.76 -7.82 12.48
C ALA A 543 35.69 -8.75 11.90
N CYS A 544 34.55 -8.93 12.60
CA CYS A 544 33.48 -9.79 12.11
C CYS A 544 32.90 -9.26 10.79
N GLY A 545 32.85 -7.93 10.64
CA GLY A 545 32.40 -7.23 9.43
C GLY A 545 33.51 -6.79 8.48
N LYS A 546 34.69 -7.45 8.50
CA LYS A 546 35.88 -7.03 7.73
C LYS A 546 35.62 -6.82 6.24
N LEU A 547 34.78 -7.66 5.62
CA LEU A 547 34.45 -7.54 4.19
C LEU A 547 33.71 -6.23 3.89
N GLY A 548 32.71 -5.88 4.70
CA GLY A 548 31.99 -4.61 4.59
C GLY A 548 32.91 -3.40 4.77
N VAL A 549 33.84 -3.47 5.73
CA VAL A 549 34.84 -2.42 5.95
C VAL A 549 35.77 -2.27 4.74
N LYS A 550 36.37 -3.36 4.24
CA LYS A 550 37.23 -3.30 3.04
C LYS A 550 36.48 -2.74 1.84
N ALA A 551 35.22 -3.15 1.66
CA ALA A 551 34.38 -2.69 0.56
C ALA A 551 34.13 -1.18 0.63
N VAL A 552 33.73 -0.64 1.78
CA VAL A 552 33.47 0.80 1.92
C VAL A 552 34.76 1.65 1.82
N ILE A 553 35.90 1.16 2.32
CA ILE A 553 37.18 1.85 2.19
C ILE A 553 37.62 1.89 0.72
N LYS A 554 37.43 0.81 -0.04
CA LYS A 554 37.68 0.80 -1.48
C LYS A 554 36.83 1.85 -2.22
N SER A 555 35.53 1.91 -1.89
CA SER A 555 34.62 2.91 -2.44
C SER A 555 35.00 4.34 -2.04
N ALA A 556 35.46 4.56 -0.80
CA ALA A 556 35.96 5.85 -0.33
C ALA A 556 37.18 6.32 -1.13
N ILE A 557 38.16 5.44 -1.38
CA ILE A 557 39.33 5.74 -2.23
C ILE A 557 38.87 6.13 -3.63
N LYS A 558 37.99 5.33 -4.24
CA LYS A 558 37.47 5.56 -5.59
C LYS A 558 36.74 6.91 -5.72
N LYS A 559 35.96 7.29 -4.71
CA LYS A 559 35.17 8.53 -4.70
C LYS A 559 35.91 9.73 -4.11
N GLY A 560 37.16 9.56 -3.66
CA GLY A 560 37.95 10.63 -3.06
C GLY A 560 37.44 11.08 -1.68
N PHE A 561 36.70 10.22 -0.97
CA PHE A 561 36.20 10.52 0.37
C PHE A 561 37.32 10.40 1.42
N ASP A 562 37.24 11.25 2.43
CA ASP A 562 38.02 11.19 3.65
C ASP A 562 37.46 10.18 4.62
N THR A 563 38.34 9.65 5.46
CA THR A 563 38.02 8.66 6.49
C THR A 563 38.56 9.12 7.82
N LYS A 564 37.71 9.13 8.85
CA LYS A 564 38.09 9.58 10.19
C LYS A 564 37.61 8.57 11.23
N VAL A 565 38.55 7.89 11.90
CA VAL A 565 38.25 7.11 13.10
C VAL A 565 37.86 8.08 14.21
N LEU A 566 36.69 7.89 14.80
CA LEU A 566 36.12 8.75 15.82
C LEU A 566 36.44 8.28 17.23
N HIS A 567 36.24 6.99 17.47
CA HIS A 567 36.32 6.41 18.79
C HIS A 567 36.74 4.96 18.70
N TYR A 568 37.50 4.53 19.71
CA TYR A 568 37.89 3.14 19.91
C TYR A 568 37.77 2.81 21.39
N CYS A 569 37.18 1.67 21.69
CA CYS A 569 37.19 1.09 23.03
C CYS A 569 37.13 -0.44 22.94
N THR A 570 37.16 -1.09 24.09
CA THR A 570 37.00 -2.53 24.21
C THR A 570 36.00 -2.85 25.32
N SER A 571 35.51 -4.09 25.39
CA SER A 571 34.64 -4.52 26.48
C SER A 571 35.27 -4.33 27.87
N TYR A 572 36.62 -4.33 27.98
CA TYR A 572 37.34 -3.99 29.22
C TYR A 572 36.92 -2.65 29.80
N ASN A 573 36.62 -1.64 28.97
CA ASN A 573 36.18 -0.33 29.45
C ASN A 573 34.96 -0.44 30.37
N LYS A 574 34.10 -1.44 30.14
CA LYS A 574 32.93 -1.73 30.96
C LYS A 574 33.16 -2.83 32.00
N THR A 575 33.77 -3.95 31.62
CA THR A 575 33.89 -5.15 32.48
C THR A 575 35.05 -5.08 33.47
N LYS A 576 36.09 -4.29 33.15
CA LYS A 576 37.40 -4.29 33.82
C LYS A 576 38.13 -5.64 33.80
N ASP A 577 37.71 -6.57 32.94
CA ASP A 577 38.38 -7.84 32.69
C ASP A 577 39.24 -7.76 31.43
N ALA A 578 40.56 -7.86 31.59
CA ALA A 578 41.53 -7.74 30.51
C ALA A 578 41.90 -9.09 29.87
N SER A 579 41.36 -10.21 30.36
CA SER A 579 41.72 -11.55 29.90
C SER A 579 41.08 -11.92 28.56
N ARG A 580 39.86 -11.42 28.31
CA ARG A 580 39.06 -11.75 27.13
C ARG A 580 38.15 -10.59 26.75
N VAL A 581 38.54 -9.82 25.74
CA VAL A 581 37.84 -8.59 25.34
C VAL A 581 37.36 -8.64 23.89
N VAL A 582 36.41 -7.75 23.56
CA VAL A 582 35.99 -7.48 22.18
C VAL A 582 36.26 -6.01 21.88
N GLY A 583 36.83 -5.73 20.70
CA GLY A 583 37.13 -4.37 20.24
C GLY A 583 35.97 -3.70 19.52
N TYR A 584 35.79 -2.40 19.75
CA TYR A 584 34.74 -1.59 19.14
C TYR A 584 35.31 -0.29 18.59
N ALA A 585 34.96 0.05 17.35
CA ALA A 585 35.37 1.31 16.76
C ALA A 585 34.23 1.95 15.99
N SER A 586 34.27 3.28 15.91
CA SER A 586 33.44 4.02 14.98
C SER A 586 34.25 4.94 14.09
N ALA A 587 33.81 5.09 12.85
CA ALA A 587 34.47 5.93 11.87
C ALA A 587 33.46 6.62 10.94
N LEU A 588 33.85 7.77 10.41
CA LEU A 588 33.11 8.52 9.39
C LEU A 588 33.81 8.41 8.05
N ILE A 589 33.01 8.40 6.99
CA ILE A 589 33.45 8.42 5.60
C ILE A 589 32.63 9.47 4.85
N GLY A 590 33.29 10.40 4.17
CA GLY A 590 32.62 11.57 3.59
C GLY A 590 33.59 12.59 3.01
N ASN A 591 33.13 13.80 2.77
CA ASN A 591 33.93 14.88 2.16
C ASN A 591 33.79 16.23 2.89
#